data_AF-A0A962GE07-F1
#
_entry.id   AF-A0A962GE07-F1
#
_cell.length_a   1.000
_cell.length_b   1.000
_cell.length_c   1.000
_cell.angle_alpha   90.00
_cell.angle_beta   90.00
_cell.angle_gamma   90.00
#
_symmetry.space_group_name_H-M   'P 1'
#
loop_
_entity.id
_entity.type
_entity.pdbx_description
1 polymer ?
#
loop_
_entity_poly.entity_id
_entity_poly.type
_entity_poly.pdbx_seq_one_letter_code
_entity_poly.pdbx_strand_id
1 'polypeptide(L)'
;MANSFIRESGRQGMQAAQFIHGNRLELLADRLIDDLAATGHDDPLRPQVVVVAHPALGRWLQERIAARCGIAVNVAFPLPSTFAWKVLREVSGRLPRESAFSREALTWRIYAALPECAKRPGFDAVRHYLGSASEPRQRHQLAAALAQTFDEYTMARPNWIRAWHRGRLVLEDADERWQAELWRALAESVDEADRASLMQEVLHGLLEGTPIPSRLERGFSIFGAAHLPPLLLEFFLILAQCVPLRFYQPNPCLDYWGDIVSAREQVRQRQLWNRHGRREDEAHLESGHPLLASWGGIGREYLKAIHAPELVVHDDDAFAAPPSSGLLGWLQAGILMLDPAHAPPPPLEEVPSVQVHGCPSRRREVEVLRDALLRRFETLDDLKPHEIVVMSPRIEEYVPYVAAVFGDSDDPLSIPYRISDVALRATHPLIDAFARILALGESRFAVSEILGFLAEPAIARRFGLDGEARDWLRSWIADTGIRWGLDADFRAALGAAEIDETTWRFGFDRLLLGYALGDDAVMLADVVPATNVEGSPA
;
A
#
# COMPACT_ATOMS: atom_id res chain seq x y z
N MET A 1 51.60 42.86 -13.98
CA MET A 1 52.74 42.08 -13.47
C MET A 1 52.39 41.61 -12.08
N ALA A 2 52.30 40.28 -11.89
CA ALA A 2 52.34 39.50 -10.65
C ALA A 2 51.29 39.81 -9.56
N ASN A 3 50.68 38.85 -8.85
CA ASN A 3 50.63 37.39 -8.87
C ASN A 3 49.50 37.05 -7.87
N SER A 4 48.44 36.34 -8.26
CA SER A 4 48.31 34.90 -8.00
C SER A 4 48.57 34.50 -6.54
N PHE A 5 47.57 34.61 -5.67
CA PHE A 5 47.43 33.76 -4.49
C PHE A 5 45.95 33.80 -4.08
N ILE A 6 45.27 32.69 -4.37
CA ILE A 6 43.92 32.20 -3.97
C ILE A 6 43.29 31.53 -5.22
N ARG A 7 44.00 30.53 -5.72
CA ARG A 7 43.46 29.38 -6.46
C ARG A 7 44.30 28.22 -5.94
N GLU A 8 43.66 27.08 -5.68
CA GLU A 8 44.24 25.85 -5.13
C GLU A 8 44.26 25.74 -3.60
N SER A 9 43.06 25.55 -3.03
CA SER A 9 42.84 24.58 -1.95
C SER A 9 41.42 24.05 -2.10
N GLY A 10 41.31 22.74 -2.34
CA GLY A 10 40.17 22.08 -2.95
C GLY A 10 38.86 22.19 -2.17
N ARG A 11 37.89 22.90 -2.75
CA ARG A 11 36.48 22.50 -2.69
C ARG A 11 36.24 21.67 -3.95
N GLN A 12 36.14 20.35 -3.82
CA GLN A 12 35.43 19.53 -4.81
C GLN A 12 34.06 20.19 -5.00
N GLY A 13 33.67 20.48 -6.25
CA GLY A 13 32.39 21.12 -6.53
C GLY A 13 31.27 20.29 -5.92
N MET A 14 30.38 20.92 -5.15
CA MET A 14 29.17 20.28 -4.63
C MET A 14 28.45 19.62 -5.79
N GLN A 15 28.29 18.29 -5.74
CA GLN A 15 27.45 17.58 -6.68
C GLN A 15 25.99 17.97 -6.41
N ALA A 16 25.23 18.13 -7.48
CA ALA A 16 23.82 18.48 -7.44
C ALA A 16 23.01 17.27 -7.94
N ALA A 17 21.80 17.11 -7.42
CA ALA A 17 20.87 16.13 -7.94
C ALA A 17 20.44 16.54 -9.36
N GLN A 18 20.53 15.61 -10.31
CA GLN A 18 20.07 15.84 -11.68
C GLN A 18 18.62 15.36 -11.80
N PHE A 19 17.74 16.21 -12.30
CA PHE A 19 16.34 15.87 -12.56
C PHE A 19 16.09 15.88 -14.06
N ILE A 20 15.64 14.74 -14.58
CA ILE A 20 15.22 14.53 -15.96
C ILE A 20 13.70 14.32 -15.91
N HIS A 21 12.95 15.24 -16.50
CA HIS A 21 11.51 15.15 -16.56
C HIS A 21 11.04 14.51 -17.85
N GLY A 22 9.86 13.89 -17.84
CA GLY A 22 9.24 13.40 -19.05
C GLY A 22 7.76 13.07 -18.83
N ASN A 23 6.95 13.28 -19.85
CA ASN A 23 5.51 13.02 -19.81
C ASN A 23 5.16 11.55 -20.14
N ARG A 24 6.16 10.74 -20.49
CA ARG A 24 6.01 9.31 -20.78
C ARG A 24 7.08 8.51 -20.06
N LEU A 25 6.66 7.50 -19.31
CA LEU A 25 7.58 6.60 -18.60
C LEU A 25 8.49 5.85 -19.57
N GLU A 26 8.00 5.55 -20.77
CA GLU A 26 8.75 4.89 -21.83
C GLU A 26 9.99 5.67 -22.23
N LEU A 27 9.86 6.99 -22.44
CA LEU A 27 10.95 7.86 -22.85
C LEU A 27 11.96 8.05 -21.72
N LEU A 28 11.47 8.23 -20.49
CA LEU A 28 12.31 8.28 -19.30
C LEU A 28 13.10 6.97 -19.12
N ALA A 29 12.46 5.82 -19.34
CA ALA A 29 13.12 4.53 -19.22
C ALA A 29 14.15 4.34 -20.31
N ASP A 30 13.88 4.82 -21.53
CA ASP A 30 14.83 4.76 -22.62
C ASP A 30 16.07 5.62 -22.34
N ARG A 31 15.86 6.84 -21.83
CA ARG A 31 16.94 7.71 -21.36
C ARG A 31 17.75 7.07 -20.24
N LEU A 32 17.09 6.46 -19.25
CA LEU A 32 17.74 5.71 -18.18
C LEU A 32 18.62 4.58 -18.73
N ILE A 33 18.09 3.79 -19.67
CA ILE A 33 18.83 2.68 -20.28
C ILE A 33 20.08 3.19 -20.99
N ASP A 34 19.97 4.30 -21.72
CA ASP A 34 21.10 4.91 -22.42
C ASP A 34 22.16 5.42 -21.42
N ASP A 35 21.74 6.02 -20.30
CA ASP A 35 22.63 6.46 -19.23
C ASP A 35 23.33 5.29 -18.51
N LEU A 36 22.60 4.20 -18.26
CA LEU A 36 23.16 2.97 -17.68
C LEU A 36 24.19 2.34 -18.62
N ALA A 37 23.96 2.39 -19.94
CA ALA A 37 24.92 1.92 -20.93
C ALA A 37 26.17 2.81 -21.00
N ALA A 38 26.00 4.14 -20.92
CA ALA A 38 27.10 5.09 -20.99
C ALA A 38 28.03 5.07 -19.77
N THR A 39 27.52 4.68 -18.59
CA THR A 39 28.28 4.72 -17.33
C THR A 39 29.39 3.64 -17.25
N GLY A 40 29.39 2.65 -18.15
CA GLY A 40 30.42 1.61 -18.25
C GLY A 40 30.43 0.59 -17.10
N HIS A 41 30.86 -0.65 -17.39
CA HIS A 41 30.97 -1.73 -16.40
C HIS A 41 32.44 -2.09 -16.16
N ASP A 42 33.00 -1.67 -15.02
CA ASP A 42 34.37 -2.07 -14.65
C ASP A 42 34.37 -3.40 -13.88
N ASP A 43 33.25 -3.71 -13.21
CA ASP A 43 33.01 -4.97 -12.49
C ASP A 43 31.67 -5.57 -12.93
N PRO A 44 31.66 -6.71 -13.65
CA PRO A 44 30.45 -7.36 -14.11
C PRO A 44 29.58 -7.93 -12.98
N LEU A 45 30.14 -8.11 -11.78
CA LEU A 45 29.42 -8.66 -10.61
C LEU A 45 28.81 -7.58 -9.72
N ARG A 46 29.18 -6.31 -9.90
CA ARG A 46 28.59 -5.21 -9.13
C ARG A 46 27.18 -4.89 -9.63
N PRO A 47 26.14 -4.99 -8.79
CA PRO A 47 24.78 -4.68 -9.22
C PRO A 47 24.61 -3.19 -9.52
N GLN A 48 23.93 -2.88 -10.63
CA GLN A 48 23.42 -1.54 -10.87
C GLN A 48 22.20 -1.29 -10.01
N VAL A 49 22.05 -0.10 -9.44
CA VAL A 49 20.92 0.22 -8.56
C VAL A 49 20.05 1.29 -9.19
N VAL A 50 18.76 0.95 -9.38
CA VAL A 50 17.72 1.88 -9.79
C VAL A 50 16.62 1.85 -8.74
N VAL A 51 16.54 2.88 -7.91
CA VAL A 51 15.48 2.99 -6.90
C VAL A 51 14.15 3.25 -7.63
N VAL A 52 13.13 2.45 -7.36
CA VAL A 52 11.82 2.54 -8.04
C VAL A 52 10.72 2.90 -7.08
N ALA A 53 9.76 3.72 -7.53
CA ALA A 53 8.64 4.14 -6.69
C ALA A 53 7.72 2.98 -6.25
N HIS A 54 7.66 1.89 -7.04
CA HIS A 54 6.82 0.73 -6.76
C HIS A 54 7.46 -0.56 -7.32
N PRO A 55 7.26 -1.75 -6.69
CA PRO A 55 7.88 -2.99 -7.18
C PRO A 55 7.48 -3.37 -8.61
N ALA A 56 6.23 -3.09 -8.99
CA ALA A 56 5.75 -3.34 -10.36
C ALA A 56 6.54 -2.54 -11.41
N LEU A 57 6.97 -1.33 -11.06
CA LEU A 57 7.77 -0.51 -11.96
C LEU A 57 9.18 -1.08 -12.16
N GLY A 58 9.76 -1.68 -11.10
CA GLY A 58 11.02 -2.42 -11.21
C GLY A 58 10.92 -3.61 -12.16
N ARG A 59 9.81 -4.37 -12.09
CA ARG A 59 9.55 -5.48 -13.04
C ARG A 59 9.39 -4.97 -14.47
N TRP A 60 8.58 -3.92 -14.67
CA TRP A 60 8.38 -3.32 -15.99
C TRP A 60 9.69 -2.77 -16.58
N LEU A 61 10.52 -2.10 -15.77
CA LEU A 61 11.86 -1.66 -16.19
C LEU A 61 12.75 -2.84 -16.57
N GLN A 62 12.74 -3.92 -15.77
CA GLN A 62 13.52 -5.11 -16.06
C GLN A 62 13.15 -5.71 -17.42
N GLU A 63 11.85 -5.81 -17.72
CA GLU A 63 11.34 -6.27 -19.02
C GLU A 63 11.74 -5.32 -20.15
N ARG A 64 11.66 -4.00 -19.94
CA ARG A 64 12.06 -3.00 -20.95
C ARG A 64 13.56 -2.99 -21.22
N ILE A 65 14.39 -3.11 -20.19
CA ILE A 65 15.85 -3.28 -20.32
C ILE A 65 16.14 -4.55 -21.12
N ALA A 66 15.47 -5.67 -20.80
CA ALA A 66 15.66 -6.91 -21.55
C ALA A 66 15.22 -6.78 -23.01
N ALA A 67 14.13 -6.07 -23.29
CA ALA A 67 13.65 -5.82 -24.64
C ALA A 67 14.62 -4.95 -25.47
N ARG A 68 15.25 -3.93 -24.87
CA ARG A 68 16.19 -3.04 -25.56
C ARG A 68 17.62 -3.58 -25.65
N CYS A 69 18.09 -4.26 -24.62
CA CYS A 69 19.47 -4.73 -24.49
C CYS A 69 19.64 -6.23 -24.77
N GLY A 70 18.54 -6.96 -24.99
CA GLY A 70 18.51 -8.43 -25.15
C GLY A 70 18.53 -9.21 -23.84
N ILE A 71 19.00 -8.61 -22.74
CA ILE A 71 19.05 -9.21 -21.40
C ILE A 71 19.02 -8.13 -20.31
N ALA A 72 18.36 -8.43 -19.18
CA ALA A 72 18.42 -7.62 -17.97
C ALA A 72 18.90 -8.49 -16.80
N VAL A 73 20.15 -8.29 -16.38
CA VAL A 73 20.79 -9.04 -15.29
C VAL A 73 21.53 -8.10 -14.35
N ASN A 74 21.60 -8.46 -13.07
CA ASN A 74 22.34 -7.73 -12.05
C ASN A 74 21.90 -6.25 -11.87
N VAL A 75 20.61 -5.96 -12.11
CA VAL A 75 19.99 -4.66 -11.82
C VAL A 75 19.07 -4.82 -10.61
N ALA A 76 19.31 -4.05 -9.56
CA ALA A 76 18.53 -4.04 -8.34
C ALA A 76 17.53 -2.89 -8.34
N PHE A 77 16.27 -3.21 -8.01
CA PHE A 77 15.16 -2.24 -7.96
C PHE A 77 14.59 -2.04 -6.55
N PRO A 78 15.37 -1.49 -5.59
CA PRO A 78 14.88 -1.27 -4.23
C PRO A 78 13.86 -0.12 -4.17
N LEU A 79 12.99 -0.16 -3.17
CA LEU A 79 12.10 0.96 -2.85
C LEU A 79 12.87 2.09 -2.14
N PRO A 80 12.40 3.36 -2.22
CA PRO A 80 13.07 4.51 -1.62
C PRO A 80 13.40 4.33 -0.13
N SER A 81 12.41 3.94 0.67
CA SER A 81 12.59 3.75 2.13
C SER A 81 13.56 2.60 2.44
N THR A 82 13.46 1.49 1.72
CA THR A 82 14.35 0.32 1.90
C THR A 82 15.78 0.66 1.50
N PHE A 83 15.96 1.41 0.41
CA PHE A 83 17.27 1.88 -0.02
C PHE A 83 17.87 2.84 1.01
N ALA A 84 17.12 3.87 1.43
CA ALA A 84 17.57 4.83 2.43
C ALA A 84 18.00 4.13 3.72
N TRP A 85 17.17 3.23 4.25
CA TRP A 85 17.49 2.44 5.44
C TRP A 85 18.76 1.59 5.27
N LYS A 86 18.95 0.96 4.11
CA LYS A 86 20.17 0.20 3.82
C LYS A 86 21.42 1.09 3.83
N VAL A 87 21.35 2.29 3.25
CA VAL A 87 22.44 3.27 3.28
C VAL A 87 22.73 3.71 4.71
N LEU A 88 21.70 4.09 5.49
CA LEU A 88 21.86 4.50 6.88
C LEU A 88 22.56 3.42 7.72
N ARG A 89 22.19 2.15 7.53
CA ARG A 89 22.81 1.02 8.24
C ARG A 89 24.28 0.82 7.88
N GLU A 90 24.62 0.95 6.60
CA GLU A 90 26.00 0.79 6.13
C GLU A 90 26.91 1.92 6.61
N VAL A 91 26.42 3.16 6.65
CA VAL A 91 27.20 4.32 7.11
C VAL A 91 27.34 4.33 8.64
N SER A 92 26.25 4.05 9.38
CA SER A 92 26.28 4.06 10.85
C SER A 92 26.98 2.86 11.47
N GLY A 93 26.98 1.69 10.80
CA GLY A 93 27.56 0.44 11.27
C GLY A 93 26.92 -0.18 12.53
N ARG A 94 25.97 0.52 13.17
CA ARG A 94 25.38 0.17 14.48
C ARG A 94 23.87 -0.09 14.42
N LEU A 95 23.21 0.21 13.31
CA LEU A 95 21.76 0.14 13.22
C LEU A 95 21.23 -1.29 13.02
N PRO A 96 20.18 -1.69 13.79
CA PRO A 96 19.54 -2.99 13.65
C PRO A 96 18.89 -3.16 12.27
N ARG A 97 18.53 -4.40 11.92
CA ARG A 97 17.85 -4.69 10.64
C ARG A 97 16.47 -4.01 10.58
N GLU A 98 15.75 -4.04 11.69
CA GLU A 98 14.43 -3.43 11.86
C GLU A 98 14.54 -2.32 12.92
N SER A 99 13.89 -1.19 12.67
CA SER A 99 13.90 -0.07 13.60
C SER A 99 12.92 -0.30 14.75
N ALA A 100 13.29 0.14 15.95
CA ALA A 100 12.37 0.24 17.09
C ALA A 100 11.15 1.14 16.82
N PHE A 101 11.23 2.02 15.82
CA PHE A 101 10.16 2.91 15.38
C PHE A 101 9.43 2.40 14.12
N SER A 102 9.60 1.12 13.76
CA SER A 102 8.70 0.48 12.78
C SER A 102 7.26 0.49 13.28
N ARG A 103 6.28 0.50 12.37
CA ARG A 103 4.86 0.57 12.70
C ARG A 103 4.43 -0.56 13.64
N GLU A 104 4.90 -1.77 13.39
CA GLU A 104 4.63 -2.97 14.19
C GLU A 104 5.20 -2.81 15.61
N ALA A 105 6.44 -2.34 15.70
CA ALA A 105 7.15 -2.12 16.95
C ALA A 105 6.54 -0.97 17.77
N LEU A 106 6.08 0.10 17.11
CA LEU A 106 5.36 1.22 17.73
C LEU A 106 3.99 0.80 18.25
N THR A 107 3.26 -0.04 17.51
CA THR A 107 1.94 -0.54 17.94
C THR A 107 2.02 -1.15 19.33
N TRP A 108 2.98 -2.06 19.56
CA TRP A 108 3.12 -2.72 20.87
C TRP A 108 3.68 -1.80 21.96
N ARG A 109 4.56 -0.85 21.61
CA ARG A 109 5.07 0.14 22.57
C ARG A 109 3.98 1.10 23.02
N ILE A 110 3.19 1.61 22.08
CA ILE A 110 2.03 2.46 22.38
C ILE A 110 1.02 1.68 23.22
N TYR A 111 0.73 0.43 22.85
CA TYR A 111 -0.16 -0.44 23.63
C TYR A 111 0.27 -0.58 25.09
N ALA A 112 1.57 -0.73 25.35
CA ALA A 112 2.14 -0.80 26.69
C ALA A 112 2.12 0.55 27.42
N ALA A 113 2.35 1.66 26.71
CA ALA A 113 2.44 3.01 27.29
C ALA A 113 1.07 3.64 27.60
N LEU A 114 0.04 3.33 26.81
CA LEU A 114 -1.29 3.95 26.88
C LEU A 114 -1.91 3.97 28.29
N PRO A 115 -1.89 2.88 29.09
CA PRO A 115 -2.49 2.88 30.42
C PRO A 115 -1.89 3.91 31.39
N GLU A 116 -0.57 4.15 31.32
CA GLU A 116 0.09 5.14 32.17
C GLU A 116 -0.03 6.56 31.60
N CYS A 117 0.05 6.71 30.27
CA CYS A 117 -0.15 8.00 29.61
C CYS A 117 -1.58 8.54 29.84
N ALA A 118 -2.60 7.67 29.79
CA ALA A 118 -4.00 8.06 30.00
C ALA A 118 -4.29 8.68 31.38
N LYS A 119 -3.44 8.42 32.38
CA LYS A 119 -3.55 9.01 33.73
C LYS A 119 -3.02 10.44 33.80
N ARG A 120 -2.27 10.89 32.79
CA ARG A 120 -1.63 12.22 32.79
C ARG A 120 -2.62 13.31 32.35
N PRO A 121 -2.44 14.57 32.82
CA PRO A 121 -3.22 15.70 32.33
C PRO A 121 -3.07 15.88 30.80
N GLY A 122 -4.16 16.19 30.09
CA GLY A 122 -4.15 16.40 28.64
C GLY A 122 -4.46 15.16 27.79
N PHE A 123 -4.45 13.95 28.37
CA PHE A 123 -4.87 12.71 27.69
C PHE A 123 -6.37 12.43 27.83
N ASP A 124 -7.20 13.46 27.94
CA ASP A 124 -8.63 13.32 28.24
C ASP A 124 -9.38 12.51 27.18
N ALA A 125 -9.11 12.77 25.90
CA ALA A 125 -9.70 12.03 24.78
C ALA A 125 -9.29 10.55 24.77
N VAL A 126 -8.00 10.27 25.01
CA VAL A 126 -7.45 8.92 25.09
C VAL A 126 -8.06 8.15 26.26
N ARG A 127 -8.14 8.78 27.44
CA ARG A 127 -8.74 8.17 28.63
C ARG A 127 -10.23 7.91 28.44
N HIS A 128 -10.95 8.82 27.80
CA HIS A 128 -12.37 8.63 27.47
C HIS A 128 -12.56 7.43 26.53
N TYR A 129 -11.73 7.31 25.49
CA TYR A 129 -11.80 6.20 24.54
C TYR A 129 -11.47 4.85 25.18
N LEU A 130 -10.44 4.76 26.03
CA LEU A 130 -10.05 3.50 26.68
C LEU A 130 -11.05 3.01 27.74
N GLY A 131 -11.89 3.90 28.27
CA GLY A 131 -12.84 3.60 29.33
C GLY A 131 -12.17 3.12 30.63
N SER A 132 -12.98 2.67 31.59
CA SER A 132 -12.51 2.21 32.91
C SER A 132 -11.91 0.80 32.90
N ALA A 133 -12.33 -0.05 31.95
CA ALA A 133 -11.89 -1.45 31.85
C ALA A 133 -10.66 -1.65 30.93
N SER A 134 -10.26 -0.63 30.15
CA SER A 134 -9.17 -0.70 29.17
C SER A 134 -9.19 -2.02 28.37
N GLU A 135 -10.28 -2.24 27.64
CA GLU A 135 -10.48 -3.49 26.90
C GLU A 135 -9.28 -3.74 25.97
N PRO A 136 -8.62 -4.92 26.06
CA PRO A 136 -7.39 -5.21 25.31
C PRO A 136 -7.53 -4.94 23.80
N ARG A 137 -8.70 -5.22 23.23
CA ARG A 137 -9.00 -4.99 21.82
C ARG A 137 -9.02 -3.50 21.46
N GLN A 138 -9.74 -2.68 22.22
CA GLN A 138 -9.83 -1.23 22.00
C GLN A 138 -8.46 -0.57 22.16
N ARG A 139 -7.72 -0.97 23.19
CA ARG A 139 -6.35 -0.48 23.41
C ARG A 139 -5.42 -0.82 22.24
N HIS A 140 -5.53 -2.02 21.68
CA HIS A 140 -4.75 -2.42 20.50
C HIS A 140 -5.14 -1.63 19.26
N GLN A 141 -6.45 -1.43 19.02
CA GLN A 141 -6.93 -0.64 17.88
C GLN A 141 -6.43 0.81 17.93
N LEU A 142 -6.51 1.46 19.10
CA LEU A 142 -5.96 2.80 19.27
C LEU A 142 -4.45 2.82 19.07
N ALA A 143 -3.73 1.85 19.64
CA ALA A 143 -2.29 1.77 19.50
C ALA A 143 -1.85 1.59 18.03
N ALA A 144 -2.55 0.76 17.26
CA ALA A 144 -2.29 0.56 15.84
C ALA A 144 -2.57 1.83 15.00
N ALA A 145 -3.67 2.53 15.30
CA ALA A 145 -4.01 3.79 14.63
C ALA A 145 -2.94 4.87 14.93
N LEU A 146 -2.54 5.01 16.19
CA LEU A 146 -1.50 5.96 16.58
C LEU A 146 -0.13 5.61 15.99
N ALA A 147 0.24 4.32 15.95
CA ALA A 147 1.47 3.87 15.32
C ALA A 147 1.51 4.21 13.84
N GLN A 148 0.40 4.01 13.13
CA GLN A 148 0.26 4.42 11.74
C GLN A 148 0.43 5.93 11.59
N THR A 149 -0.25 6.73 12.40
CA THR A 149 -0.16 8.20 12.36
C THR A 149 1.27 8.69 12.64
N PHE A 150 1.97 8.11 13.61
CA PHE A 150 3.36 8.48 13.91
C PHE A 150 4.37 8.05 12.83
N ASP A 151 4.17 6.89 12.21
CA ASP A 151 4.94 6.47 11.02
C ASP A 151 4.73 7.46 9.86
N GLU A 152 3.48 7.90 9.64
CA GLU A 152 3.15 8.94 8.66
C GLU A 152 3.79 10.30 9.00
N TYR A 153 3.75 10.74 10.27
CA TYR A 153 4.41 11.98 10.70
C TYR A 153 5.92 11.93 10.47
N THR A 154 6.55 10.80 10.76
CA THR A 154 7.98 10.62 10.55
C THR A 154 8.34 10.81 9.07
N MET A 155 7.55 10.25 8.14
CA MET A 155 7.80 10.37 6.70
C MET A 155 7.39 11.73 6.12
N ALA A 156 6.23 12.25 6.51
CA ALA A 156 5.58 13.40 5.88
C ALA A 156 5.87 14.73 6.57
N ARG A 157 6.14 14.73 7.88
CA ARG A 157 6.33 15.92 8.72
C ARG A 157 7.52 15.73 9.68
N PRO A 158 8.73 15.44 9.17
CA PRO A 158 9.90 15.21 10.02
C PRO A 158 10.24 16.43 10.91
N ASN A 159 9.84 17.63 10.50
CA ASN A 159 9.95 18.85 11.30
C ASN A 159 9.11 18.82 12.58
N TRP A 160 7.94 18.17 12.58
CA TRP A 160 7.12 18.00 13.79
C TRP A 160 7.83 17.12 14.80
N ILE A 161 8.29 15.95 14.36
CA ILE A 161 9.05 15.00 15.19
C ILE A 161 10.28 15.69 15.80
N ARG A 162 11.09 16.39 14.99
CA ARG A 162 12.25 17.15 15.47
C ARG A 162 11.89 18.26 16.46
N ALA A 163 10.74 18.92 16.31
CA ALA A 163 10.25 19.92 17.25
C ALA A 163 9.83 19.30 18.58
N TRP A 164 9.11 18.17 18.52
CA TRP A 164 8.66 17.43 19.70
C TRP A 164 9.83 16.90 20.53
N HIS A 165 10.90 16.40 19.91
CA HIS A 165 12.14 16.04 20.61
C HIS A 165 12.76 17.21 21.39
N ARG A 166 12.57 18.45 20.92
CA ARG A 166 13.04 19.68 21.60
C ARG A 166 12.00 20.27 22.56
N GLY A 167 10.91 19.55 22.80
CA GLY A 167 9.79 20.01 23.64
C GLY A 167 9.03 21.21 23.07
N ARG A 168 9.07 21.43 21.75
CA ARG A 168 8.34 22.51 21.07
C ARG A 168 7.14 21.94 20.33
N LEU A 169 6.04 22.68 20.39
CA LEU A 169 4.82 22.44 19.61
C LEU A 169 4.87 23.26 18.32
N VAL A 170 4.30 22.72 17.26
CA VAL A 170 4.29 23.30 15.90
C VAL A 170 2.90 23.75 15.49
N LEU A 171 1.87 23.13 16.06
CA LEU A 171 0.47 23.39 15.80
C LEU A 171 -0.16 24.16 16.97
N GLU A 172 -1.22 24.89 16.66
CA GLU A 172 -2.11 25.48 17.66
C GLU A 172 -3.28 24.53 17.96
N ASP A 173 -3.00 23.23 18.04
CA ASP A 173 -3.99 22.17 18.20
C ASP A 173 -3.89 21.51 19.58
N ALA A 174 -5.04 21.14 20.15
CA ALA A 174 -5.09 20.50 21.47
C ALA A 174 -4.52 19.08 21.44
N ASP A 175 -4.68 18.36 20.32
CA ASP A 175 -4.24 16.97 20.18
C ASP A 175 -2.72 16.86 20.02
N GLU A 176 -2.06 17.88 19.47
CA GLU A 176 -0.61 17.89 19.32
C GLU A 176 0.09 17.71 20.68
N ARG A 177 -0.47 18.29 21.75
CA ARG A 177 0.17 18.28 23.08
C ARG A 177 0.36 16.86 23.60
N TRP A 178 -0.71 16.07 23.62
CA TRP A 178 -0.64 14.70 24.13
C TRP A 178 0.07 13.76 23.15
N GLN A 179 -0.03 14.01 21.84
CA GLN A 179 0.72 13.26 20.84
C GLN A 179 2.24 13.47 20.99
N ALA A 180 2.69 14.71 21.14
CA ALA A 180 4.09 15.06 21.35
C ALA A 180 4.63 14.52 22.69
N GLU A 181 3.80 14.49 23.74
CA GLU A 181 4.17 13.85 25.00
C GLU A 181 4.28 12.33 24.87
N LEU A 182 3.31 11.69 24.22
CA LEU A 182 3.37 10.25 23.95
C LEU A 182 4.60 9.89 23.13
N TRP A 183 4.89 10.63 22.05
CA TRP A 183 6.07 10.42 21.23
C TRP A 183 7.37 10.51 22.03
N ARG A 184 7.52 11.53 22.87
CA ARG A 184 8.70 11.66 23.75
C ARG A 184 8.83 10.49 24.72
N ALA A 185 7.73 10.07 25.36
CA ALA A 185 7.75 8.93 26.26
C ALA A 185 8.16 7.63 25.54
N LEU A 186 7.73 7.44 24.29
CA LEU A 186 8.15 6.31 23.46
C LEU A 186 9.63 6.40 23.09
N ALA A 187 10.10 7.58 22.69
CA ALA A 187 11.50 7.80 22.33
C ALA A 187 12.45 7.61 23.52
N GLU A 188 12.07 8.03 24.72
CA GLU A 188 12.85 7.82 25.95
C GLU A 188 12.88 6.34 26.40
N SER A 189 11.94 5.52 25.92
CA SER A 189 11.83 4.10 26.30
C SER A 189 12.80 3.17 25.57
N VAL A 190 13.51 3.65 24.56
CA VAL A 190 14.44 2.85 23.74
C VAL A 190 15.74 3.62 23.51
N ASP A 191 16.87 2.92 23.61
CA ASP A 191 18.19 3.44 23.22
C ASP A 191 18.41 3.31 21.70
N GLU A 192 17.47 3.86 20.92
CA GLU A 192 17.53 3.98 19.47
C GLU A 192 16.90 5.33 19.10
N ALA A 193 17.54 6.11 18.24
CA ALA A 193 16.93 7.35 17.75
C ALA A 193 15.81 7.03 16.74
N ASP A 194 14.83 7.91 16.64
CA ASP A 194 13.79 7.77 15.63
C ASP A 194 14.37 7.95 14.22
N ARG A 195 13.63 7.49 13.20
CA ARG A 195 14.12 7.50 11.82
C ARG A 195 14.46 8.90 11.31
N ALA A 196 13.73 9.95 11.70
CA ALA A 196 14.02 11.31 11.23
C ALA A 196 15.30 11.87 11.88
N SER A 197 15.52 11.59 13.17
CA SER A 197 16.76 11.98 13.88
C SER A 197 17.96 11.18 13.39
N LEU A 198 17.85 9.85 13.26
CA LEU A 198 18.92 8.99 12.72
C LEU A 198 19.35 9.43 11.32
N MET A 199 18.38 9.75 10.46
CA MET A 199 18.70 10.19 9.12
C MET A 199 19.44 11.52 9.13
N GLN A 200 19.04 12.46 9.98
CA GLN A 200 19.72 13.73 10.13
C GLN A 200 21.17 13.55 10.63
N GLU A 201 21.39 12.70 11.62
CA GLU A 201 22.73 12.40 12.16
C GLU A 201 23.66 11.80 11.09
N VAL A 202 23.17 10.79 10.36
CA VAL A 202 23.97 10.13 9.31
C VAL A 202 24.26 11.08 8.16
N LEU A 203 23.26 11.86 7.72
CA LEU A 203 23.44 12.84 6.64
C LEU A 203 24.42 13.94 7.03
N HIS A 204 24.37 14.41 8.28
CA HIS A 204 25.35 15.36 8.80
C HIS A 204 26.76 14.76 8.80
N GLY A 205 26.91 13.52 9.28
CA GLY A 205 28.19 12.82 9.26
C GLY A 205 28.75 12.64 7.84
N LEU A 206 27.92 12.37 6.84
CA LEU A 206 28.35 12.28 5.44
C LEU A 206 28.88 13.63 4.92
N LEU A 207 28.20 14.73 5.23
CA LEU A 207 28.64 16.08 4.86
C LEU A 207 29.95 16.48 5.57
N GLU A 208 30.19 15.97 6.78
CA GLU A 208 31.43 16.18 7.55
C GLU A 208 32.59 15.25 7.13
N GLY A 209 32.39 14.37 6.17
CA GLY A 209 33.44 13.52 5.58
C GLY A 209 33.43 12.06 6.03
N THR A 210 32.33 11.57 6.60
CA THR A 210 32.14 10.12 6.81
C THR A 210 32.21 9.40 5.45
N PRO A 211 33.00 8.32 5.30
CA PRO A 211 33.14 7.63 4.03
C PRO A 211 31.79 7.11 3.50
N ILE A 212 31.55 7.36 2.22
CA ILE A 212 30.38 6.84 1.52
C ILE A 212 30.59 5.34 1.27
N PRO A 213 29.54 4.49 1.35
CA PRO A 213 29.64 3.10 0.95
C PRO A 213 30.13 2.97 -0.50
N SER A 214 31.14 2.13 -0.73
CA SER A 214 31.78 1.97 -2.06
C SER A 214 30.81 1.67 -3.20
N ARG A 215 29.70 0.98 -2.89
CA ARG A 215 28.62 0.69 -3.84
C ARG A 215 27.91 1.94 -4.39
N LEU A 216 27.99 3.08 -3.72
CA LEU A 216 27.35 4.34 -4.11
C LEU A 216 28.32 5.31 -4.80
N GLU A 217 29.63 5.05 -4.82
CA GLU A 217 30.62 5.96 -5.41
C GLU A 217 30.36 6.31 -6.88
N ARG A 218 29.74 5.40 -7.64
CA ARG A 218 29.37 5.62 -9.05
C ARG A 218 28.00 6.29 -9.22
N GLY A 219 27.31 6.57 -8.13
CA GLY A 219 25.96 7.06 -8.15
C GLY A 219 24.91 5.98 -8.40
N PHE A 220 23.66 6.42 -8.43
CA PHE A 220 22.50 5.59 -8.72
C PHE A 220 21.36 6.45 -9.29
N SER A 221 20.32 5.78 -9.77
CA SER A 221 19.16 6.44 -10.38
C SER A 221 17.90 6.22 -9.54
N ILE A 222 16.99 7.18 -9.58
CA ILE A 222 15.64 7.08 -9.02
C ILE A 222 14.66 7.19 -10.18
N PHE A 223 13.80 6.19 -10.36
CA PHE A 223 12.93 6.10 -11.53
C PHE A 223 11.45 6.09 -11.17
N GLY A 224 10.68 6.94 -11.86
CA GLY A 224 9.22 6.95 -11.84
C GLY A 224 8.59 7.48 -10.56
N ALA A 225 9.37 8.10 -9.68
CA ALA A 225 8.84 8.74 -8.48
C ALA A 225 8.21 10.09 -8.85
N ALA A 226 6.89 10.12 -9.05
CA ALA A 226 6.14 11.37 -9.26
C ALA A 226 6.15 12.28 -8.02
N HIS A 227 6.34 11.69 -6.84
CA HIS A 227 6.56 12.37 -5.58
C HIS A 227 7.34 11.47 -4.64
N LEU A 228 8.03 12.08 -3.67
CA LEU A 228 8.66 11.40 -2.54
C LEU A 228 8.20 12.03 -1.23
N PRO A 229 8.07 11.26 -0.14
CA PRO A 229 7.89 11.83 1.19
C PRO A 229 8.99 12.85 1.51
N PRO A 230 8.67 14.00 2.14
CA PRO A 230 9.62 15.05 2.49
C PRO A 230 10.91 14.56 3.14
N LEU A 231 10.81 13.62 4.08
CA LEU A 231 11.99 13.07 4.75
C LEU A 231 12.92 12.30 3.77
N LEU A 232 12.35 11.57 2.81
CA LEU A 232 13.13 10.85 1.79
C LEU A 232 13.70 11.80 0.74
N LEU A 233 12.94 12.83 0.33
CA LEU A 233 13.46 13.85 -0.57
C LEU A 233 14.65 14.58 0.07
N GLU A 234 14.53 15.02 1.32
CA GLU A 234 15.63 15.61 2.11
C GLU A 234 16.85 14.68 2.12
N PHE A 235 16.65 13.39 2.38
CA PHE A 235 17.72 12.40 2.34
C PHE A 235 18.43 12.31 1.00
N PHE A 236 17.69 12.16 -0.10
CA PHE A 236 18.29 12.00 -1.42
C PHE A 236 18.99 13.29 -1.90
N LEU A 237 18.42 14.46 -1.62
CA LEU A 237 19.03 15.74 -1.97
C LEU A 237 20.34 15.99 -1.21
N ILE A 238 20.40 15.62 0.08
CA ILE A 238 21.66 15.72 0.82
C ILE A 238 22.67 14.68 0.32
N LEU A 239 22.23 13.44 0.09
CA LEU A 239 23.10 12.39 -0.44
C LEU A 239 23.67 12.75 -1.82
N ALA A 240 22.92 13.47 -2.66
CA ALA A 240 23.36 13.94 -3.98
C ALA A 240 24.57 14.89 -3.93
N GLN A 241 24.85 15.50 -2.77
CA GLN A 241 26.07 16.31 -2.57
C GLN A 241 27.34 15.46 -2.50
N CYS A 242 27.18 14.17 -2.21
CA CYS A 242 28.26 13.23 -1.97
C CYS A 242 28.38 12.17 -3.09
N VAL A 243 27.27 11.85 -3.77
CA VAL A 243 27.23 10.85 -4.85
C VAL A 243 26.45 11.34 -6.07
N PRO A 244 26.83 10.96 -7.30
CA PRO A 244 26.02 11.27 -8.48
C PRO A 244 24.61 10.68 -8.35
N LEU A 245 23.59 11.51 -8.47
CA LEU A 245 22.19 11.08 -8.33
C LEU A 245 21.35 11.65 -9.47
N ARG A 246 20.65 10.76 -10.19
CA ARG A 246 19.73 11.13 -11.27
C ARG A 246 18.30 10.70 -10.95
N PHE A 247 17.37 11.64 -11.07
CA PHE A 247 15.94 11.42 -10.98
C PHE A 247 15.34 11.39 -12.39
N TYR A 248 14.64 10.31 -12.72
CA TYR A 248 13.82 10.18 -13.92
C TYR A 248 12.37 10.33 -13.49
N GLN A 249 11.90 11.57 -13.54
CA GLN A 249 10.66 11.98 -12.91
C GLN A 249 9.54 12.13 -13.94
N PRO A 250 8.42 11.41 -13.79
CA PRO A 250 7.26 11.64 -14.62
C PRO A 250 6.68 13.03 -14.31
N ASN A 251 6.58 13.87 -15.34
CA ASN A 251 6.03 15.21 -15.28
C ASN A 251 5.02 15.39 -16.42
N PRO A 252 3.74 15.69 -16.13
CA PRO A 252 2.72 15.76 -17.17
C PRO A 252 2.79 17.04 -18.02
N CYS A 253 3.58 18.04 -17.62
CA CYS A 253 3.56 19.39 -18.17
C CYS A 253 4.98 19.90 -18.46
N LEU A 254 5.13 20.62 -19.57
CA LEU A 254 6.38 21.29 -19.97
C LEU A 254 6.68 22.48 -19.07
N ASP A 255 5.68 23.33 -18.85
CA ASP A 255 5.81 24.53 -18.03
C ASP A 255 5.81 24.19 -16.54
N TYR A 256 6.40 25.07 -15.74
CA TYR A 256 6.29 24.97 -14.29
C TYR A 256 4.83 25.20 -13.86
N TRP A 257 4.30 24.27 -13.06
CA TRP A 257 2.89 24.22 -12.71
C TRP A 257 2.64 24.11 -11.20
N GLY A 258 3.63 24.41 -10.36
CA GLY A 258 3.52 24.31 -8.91
C GLY A 258 2.45 25.24 -8.33
N ASP A 259 2.33 26.44 -8.90
CA ASP A 259 1.53 27.52 -8.34
C ASP A 259 0.12 27.65 -8.93
N ILE A 260 -0.24 26.83 -9.93
CA ILE A 260 -1.57 26.84 -10.54
C ILE A 260 -2.66 26.56 -9.49
N VAL A 261 -3.82 27.20 -9.60
CA VAL A 261 -4.91 27.04 -8.61
C VAL A 261 -6.19 26.52 -9.24
N SER A 262 -6.85 25.56 -8.59
CA SER A 262 -8.14 25.04 -9.04
C SER A 262 -9.26 26.06 -8.84
N ALA A 263 -10.33 25.99 -9.63
CA ALA A 263 -11.48 26.89 -9.51
C ALA A 263 -12.10 26.88 -8.09
N ARG A 264 -12.10 25.73 -7.41
CA ARG A 264 -12.58 25.61 -6.01
C ARG A 264 -11.68 26.35 -5.03
N GLU A 265 -10.36 26.27 -5.20
CA GLU A 265 -9.39 26.99 -4.38
C GLU A 265 -9.47 28.51 -4.61
N GLN A 266 -9.64 28.94 -5.87
CA GLN A 266 -9.84 30.35 -6.21
C GLN A 266 -11.05 30.93 -5.48
N VAL A 267 -12.20 30.23 -5.48
CA VAL A 267 -13.40 30.67 -4.75
C VAL A 267 -13.14 30.75 -3.24
N ARG A 268 -12.49 29.74 -2.65
CA ARG A 268 -12.17 29.70 -1.21
C ARG A 268 -11.22 30.83 -0.81
N GLN A 269 -10.19 31.10 -1.61
CA GLN A 269 -9.23 32.18 -1.35
C GLN A 269 -9.88 33.56 -1.47
N ARG A 270 -10.73 33.78 -2.48
CA ARG A 270 -11.51 35.02 -2.61
C ARG A 270 -12.42 35.23 -1.40
N GLN A 271 -13.10 34.19 -0.90
CA GLN A 271 -13.91 34.28 0.31
C GLN A 271 -13.08 34.63 1.55
N LEU A 272 -11.88 34.06 1.69
CA LEU A 272 -10.94 34.38 2.77
C LEU A 272 -10.41 35.81 2.67
N TRP A 273 -9.99 36.26 1.49
CA TRP A 273 -9.52 37.63 1.26
C TRP A 273 -10.61 38.66 1.53
N ASN A 274 -11.83 38.41 1.07
CA ASN A 274 -12.98 39.25 1.37
C ASN A 274 -13.25 39.34 2.87
N ARG A 275 -13.09 38.22 3.61
CA ARG A 275 -13.22 38.20 5.08
C ARG A 275 -12.13 39.02 5.79
N HIS A 276 -10.93 39.09 5.21
CA HIS A 276 -9.77 39.77 5.79
C HIS A 276 -9.45 41.12 5.12
N GLY A 277 -10.36 41.66 4.30
CA GLY A 277 -10.23 43.00 3.70
C GLY A 277 -9.15 43.16 2.62
N ARG A 278 -8.66 42.06 2.04
CA ARG A 278 -7.64 42.06 0.98
C ARG A 278 -8.29 42.17 -0.41
N ARG A 279 -7.77 43.06 -1.27
CA ARG A 279 -8.30 43.29 -2.64
C ARG A 279 -7.72 42.29 -3.65
N GLU A 280 -8.51 41.96 -4.68
CA GLU A 280 -8.15 40.98 -5.74
C GLU A 280 -6.88 41.33 -6.52
N ASP A 281 -6.53 42.61 -6.64
CA ASP A 281 -5.42 43.08 -7.47
C ASP A 281 -4.01 42.69 -6.97
N GLU A 282 -3.88 42.11 -5.78
CA GLU A 282 -2.58 41.73 -5.18
C GLU A 282 -2.15 40.27 -5.45
N ALA A 283 -3.00 39.45 -6.07
CA ALA A 283 -2.73 38.03 -6.26
C ALA A 283 -3.02 37.60 -7.70
N HIS A 284 -1.96 37.52 -8.51
CA HIS A 284 -2.02 36.84 -9.79
C HIS A 284 -2.24 35.34 -9.55
N LEU A 285 -3.49 34.89 -9.67
CA LEU A 285 -3.85 33.48 -9.63
C LEU A 285 -3.61 32.88 -11.01
N GLU A 286 -2.54 32.08 -11.15
CA GLU A 286 -2.25 31.36 -12.39
C GLU A 286 -3.35 30.34 -12.66
N SER A 287 -4.14 30.62 -13.70
CA SER A 287 -5.18 29.73 -14.19
C SER A 287 -4.57 28.85 -15.28
N GLY A 288 -3.91 27.75 -14.87
CA GLY A 288 -3.41 26.72 -15.79
C GLY A 288 -4.49 25.72 -16.21
N HIS A 289 -4.09 24.53 -16.65
CA HIS A 289 -5.03 23.48 -17.05
C HIS A 289 -5.92 22.98 -15.87
N PRO A 290 -7.27 23.00 -15.98
CA PRO A 290 -8.19 22.78 -14.85
C PRO A 290 -8.12 21.37 -14.27
N LEU A 291 -7.87 20.35 -15.10
CA LEU A 291 -7.67 18.98 -14.63
C LEU A 291 -6.38 18.86 -13.81
N LEU A 292 -5.29 19.49 -14.28
CA LEU A 292 -4.01 19.44 -13.59
C LEU A 292 -4.09 20.23 -12.28
N ALA A 293 -4.76 21.39 -12.28
CA ALA A 293 -5.00 22.17 -11.08
C ALA A 293 -5.81 21.40 -10.02
N SER A 294 -6.79 20.59 -10.46
CA SER A 294 -7.69 19.85 -9.55
C SER A 294 -7.12 18.52 -9.06
N TRP A 295 -6.37 17.81 -9.90
CA TRP A 295 -5.88 16.45 -9.60
C TRP A 295 -4.39 16.40 -9.25
N GLY A 296 -3.63 17.42 -9.62
CA GLY A 296 -2.18 17.46 -9.49
C GLY A 296 -1.67 17.96 -8.13
N GLY A 297 -2.50 18.06 -7.09
CA GLY A 297 -2.13 18.68 -5.80
C GLY A 297 -0.84 18.13 -5.17
N ILE A 298 -0.66 16.81 -5.14
CA ILE A 298 0.58 16.20 -4.62
C ILE A 298 1.79 16.54 -5.50
N GLY A 299 1.63 16.48 -6.82
CA GLY A 299 2.69 16.80 -7.77
C GLY A 299 3.11 18.27 -7.70
N ARG A 300 2.17 19.20 -7.48
CA ARG A 300 2.46 20.63 -7.28
C ARG A 300 3.38 20.88 -6.09
N GLU A 301 3.04 20.30 -4.94
CA GLU A 301 3.85 20.47 -3.71
C GLU A 301 5.22 19.83 -3.86
N TYR A 302 5.31 18.69 -4.54
CA TYR A 302 6.59 18.06 -4.85
C TYR A 302 7.43 18.90 -5.83
N LEU A 303 6.81 19.44 -6.90
CA LEU A 303 7.47 20.30 -7.87
C LEU A 303 8.05 21.56 -7.21
N LYS A 304 7.31 22.20 -6.30
CA LYS A 304 7.80 23.32 -5.49
C LYS A 304 9.00 22.90 -4.64
N ALA A 305 8.92 21.75 -3.98
CA ALA A 305 9.98 21.26 -3.11
C ALA A 305 11.30 21.00 -3.86
N ILE A 306 11.24 20.51 -5.11
CA ILE A 306 12.43 20.24 -5.92
C ILE A 306 12.96 21.49 -6.66
N HIS A 307 12.15 22.53 -6.88
CA HIS A 307 12.60 23.78 -7.50
C HIS A 307 13.10 24.83 -6.48
N ALA A 308 12.80 24.65 -5.20
CA ALA A 308 13.30 25.48 -4.11
C ALA A 308 14.83 25.37 -3.77
N PRO A 309 15.59 24.30 -4.09
CA PRO A 309 16.99 24.18 -3.69
C PRO A 309 18.02 24.67 -4.73
N GLU A 310 19.12 25.26 -4.25
CA GLU A 310 20.36 25.57 -5.00
C GLU A 310 21.16 24.31 -5.44
N LEU A 311 20.58 23.12 -5.26
CA LEU A 311 21.21 21.79 -5.38
C LEU A 311 20.62 20.93 -6.51
N VAL A 312 19.83 21.54 -7.40
CA VAL A 312 19.10 20.85 -8.46
C VAL A 312 19.55 21.37 -9.82
N VAL A 313 19.95 20.45 -10.70
CA VAL A 313 20.23 20.74 -12.10
C VAL A 313 19.18 20.02 -12.94
N HIS A 314 18.42 20.79 -13.73
CA HIS A 314 17.53 20.25 -14.75
C HIS A 314 18.37 19.93 -15.99
N ASP A 315 18.34 18.67 -16.43
CA ASP A 315 19.04 18.19 -17.64
C ASP A 315 18.07 18.16 -18.84
N ASP A 316 18.53 17.72 -20.01
CA ASP A 316 17.70 17.58 -21.22
C ASP A 316 16.44 16.73 -20.94
N ASP A 317 15.29 17.39 -20.82
CA ASP A 317 14.02 16.75 -20.51
C ASP A 317 13.51 15.87 -21.67
N ALA A 318 12.90 14.74 -21.32
CA ALA A 318 12.36 13.71 -22.21
C ALA A 318 10.84 13.88 -22.45
N PHE A 319 10.42 15.04 -22.96
CA PHE A 319 9.04 15.29 -23.34
C PHE A 319 8.77 14.93 -24.80
N ALA A 320 7.55 14.43 -25.07
CA ALA A 320 7.07 14.22 -26.43
C ALA A 320 5.62 14.67 -26.58
N ALA A 321 5.26 15.07 -27.80
CA ALA A 321 3.86 15.30 -28.14
C ALA A 321 3.05 14.00 -27.97
N PRO A 322 1.77 14.07 -27.54
CA PRO A 322 0.90 12.91 -27.47
C PRO A 322 0.79 12.21 -28.84
N PRO A 323 0.78 10.86 -28.88
CA PRO A 323 0.82 10.11 -30.14
C PRO A 323 -0.51 10.09 -30.89
N SER A 324 -1.64 10.40 -30.24
CA SER A 324 -2.97 10.36 -30.82
C SER A 324 -3.45 11.75 -31.22
N SER A 325 -4.17 11.86 -32.34
CA SER A 325 -4.91 13.07 -32.74
C SER A 325 -6.37 13.06 -32.27
N GLY A 326 -6.81 12.00 -31.59
CA GLY A 326 -8.16 11.88 -31.05
C GLY A 326 -8.39 12.71 -29.79
N LEU A 327 -9.56 12.55 -29.17
CA LEU A 327 -9.94 13.31 -27.98
C LEU A 327 -8.95 13.12 -26.82
N LEU A 328 -8.45 11.90 -26.61
CA LEU A 328 -7.43 11.62 -25.59
C LEU A 328 -6.14 12.39 -25.84
N GLY A 329 -5.66 12.41 -27.09
CA GLY A 329 -4.43 13.13 -27.44
C GLY A 329 -4.57 14.64 -27.31
N TRP A 330 -5.72 15.20 -27.69
CA TRP A 330 -6.06 16.60 -27.45
C TRP A 330 -6.06 16.95 -25.95
N LEU A 331 -6.70 16.13 -25.11
CA LEU A 331 -6.67 16.33 -23.65
C LEU A 331 -5.24 16.25 -23.08
N GLN A 332 -4.45 15.27 -23.51
CA GLN A 332 -3.06 15.11 -23.09
C GLN A 332 -2.20 16.31 -23.52
N ALA A 333 -2.42 16.85 -24.71
CA ALA A 333 -1.71 18.01 -25.23
C ALA A 333 -2.04 19.28 -24.41
N GLY A 334 -3.32 19.47 -24.06
CA GLY A 334 -3.72 20.58 -23.20
C GLY A 334 -3.10 20.54 -21.81
N ILE A 335 -2.95 19.34 -21.22
CA ILE A 335 -2.21 19.17 -19.96
C ILE A 335 -0.72 19.45 -20.15
N LEU A 336 -0.12 18.94 -21.23
CA LEU A 336 1.30 19.10 -21.54
C LEU A 336 1.71 20.57 -21.72
N MET A 337 0.88 21.35 -22.41
CA MET A 337 1.07 22.77 -22.70
C MET A 337 0.52 23.70 -21.62
N LEU A 338 0.02 23.14 -20.51
CA LEU A 338 -0.68 23.87 -19.43
C LEU A 338 -1.90 24.70 -19.89
N ASP A 339 -2.39 24.49 -21.11
CA ASP A 339 -3.42 25.32 -21.75
C ASP A 339 -4.66 24.49 -22.16
N PRO A 340 -5.81 24.68 -21.50
CA PRO A 340 -7.06 23.99 -21.87
C PRO A 340 -7.63 24.43 -23.23
N ALA A 341 -7.17 25.55 -23.78
CA ALA A 341 -7.62 26.13 -25.04
C ALA A 341 -6.55 26.06 -26.15
N HIS A 342 -5.52 25.23 -25.97
CA HIS A 342 -4.39 25.09 -26.91
C HIS A 342 -4.81 24.82 -28.37
N ALA A 343 -5.97 24.19 -28.57
CA ALA A 343 -6.56 23.92 -29.88
C ALA A 343 -8.09 23.71 -29.76
N PRO A 344 -8.88 23.92 -30.84
CA PRO A 344 -10.27 23.47 -30.86
C PRO A 344 -10.37 21.95 -30.70
N PRO A 345 -11.43 21.42 -30.06
CA PRO A 345 -11.56 19.98 -29.86
C PRO A 345 -11.68 19.24 -31.20
N PRO A 346 -11.07 18.05 -31.32
CA PRO A 346 -11.16 17.26 -32.54
C PRO A 346 -12.59 16.78 -32.79
N PRO A 347 -12.95 16.42 -34.04
CA PRO A 347 -14.22 15.77 -34.32
C PRO A 347 -14.30 14.44 -33.57
N LEU A 348 -15.54 13.98 -33.29
CA LEU A 348 -15.77 12.70 -32.62
C LEU A 348 -15.26 11.55 -33.50
N GLU A 349 -14.42 10.71 -32.91
CA GLU A 349 -13.96 9.45 -33.51
C GLU A 349 -15.12 8.46 -33.59
N GLU A 350 -15.08 7.56 -34.57
CA GLU A 350 -16.07 6.47 -34.71
C GLU A 350 -16.11 5.60 -33.45
N VAL A 351 -14.94 5.30 -32.87
CA VAL A 351 -14.80 4.70 -31.55
C VAL A 351 -14.01 5.63 -30.62
N PRO A 352 -14.70 6.49 -29.84
CA PRO A 352 -14.07 7.56 -29.05
C PRO A 352 -12.98 7.05 -28.12
N SER A 353 -11.79 7.64 -28.15
CA SER A 353 -10.66 7.30 -27.26
C SER A 353 -10.94 7.49 -25.76
N VAL A 354 -11.89 8.37 -25.42
CA VAL A 354 -12.39 8.58 -24.05
C VAL A 354 -13.90 8.34 -24.03
N GLN A 355 -14.37 7.48 -23.13
CA GLN A 355 -15.78 7.11 -23.00
C GLN A 355 -16.22 7.12 -21.54
N VAL A 356 -17.49 7.44 -21.31
CA VAL A 356 -18.12 7.41 -19.98
C VAL A 356 -19.36 6.53 -20.06
N HIS A 357 -19.44 5.51 -19.20
CA HIS A 357 -20.51 4.53 -19.20
C HIS A 357 -21.34 4.63 -17.91
N GLY A 358 -22.64 4.92 -18.04
CA GLY A 358 -23.59 4.83 -16.93
C GLY A 358 -24.15 3.42 -16.82
N CYS A 359 -23.88 2.73 -15.70
CA CYS A 359 -24.31 1.34 -15.49
C CYS A 359 -25.19 1.21 -14.23
N PRO A 360 -26.27 0.40 -14.27
CA PRO A 360 -27.22 0.27 -13.15
C PRO A 360 -26.73 -0.67 -12.03
N SER A 361 -25.72 -1.50 -12.30
CA SER A 361 -25.14 -2.42 -11.32
C SER A 361 -23.69 -2.76 -11.67
N ARG A 362 -22.91 -3.23 -10.69
CA ARG A 362 -21.52 -3.68 -10.88
C ARG A 362 -21.40 -4.82 -11.88
N ARG A 363 -22.34 -5.79 -11.85
CA ARG A 363 -22.39 -6.87 -12.84
C ARG A 363 -22.53 -6.29 -14.25
N ARG A 364 -23.48 -5.37 -14.43
CA ARG A 364 -23.71 -4.76 -15.74
C ARG A 364 -22.52 -3.91 -16.20
N GLU A 365 -21.85 -3.24 -15.27
CA GLU A 365 -20.61 -2.51 -15.54
C GLU A 365 -19.50 -3.42 -16.08
N VAL A 366 -19.32 -4.61 -15.50
CA VAL A 366 -18.34 -5.60 -15.99
C VAL A 366 -18.74 -6.17 -17.36
N GLU A 367 -20.03 -6.41 -17.60
CA GLU A 367 -20.54 -6.82 -18.92
C GLU A 367 -20.27 -5.75 -19.99
N VAL A 368 -20.58 -4.48 -19.68
CA VAL A 368 -20.32 -3.34 -20.58
C VAL A 368 -18.82 -3.17 -20.84
N LEU A 369 -17.99 -3.36 -19.82
CA LEU A 369 -16.53 -3.36 -19.96
C LEU A 369 -16.09 -4.45 -20.94
N ARG A 370 -16.58 -5.69 -20.79
CA ARG A 370 -16.25 -6.79 -21.71
C ARG A 370 -16.59 -6.43 -23.15
N ASP A 371 -17.81 -5.95 -23.39
CA ASP A 371 -18.24 -5.53 -24.73
C ASP A 371 -17.37 -4.39 -25.29
N ALA A 372 -16.96 -3.45 -24.43
CA ALA A 372 -16.07 -2.36 -24.82
C ALA A 372 -14.66 -2.87 -25.19
N LEU A 373 -14.11 -3.83 -24.44
CA LEU A 373 -12.82 -4.44 -24.74
C LEU A 373 -12.85 -5.24 -26.04
N LEU A 374 -13.90 -6.04 -26.28
CA LEU A 374 -14.07 -6.78 -27.52
C LEU A 374 -14.09 -5.85 -28.74
N ARG A 375 -14.84 -4.73 -28.66
CA ARG A 375 -14.79 -3.69 -29.70
C ARG A 375 -13.40 -3.09 -29.89
N ARG A 376 -12.58 -3.00 -28.84
CA ARG A 376 -11.20 -2.50 -28.96
C ARG A 376 -10.28 -3.49 -29.63
N PHE A 377 -10.41 -4.78 -29.33
CA PHE A 377 -9.67 -5.82 -30.05
C PHE A 377 -10.04 -5.90 -31.53
N GLU A 378 -11.28 -5.55 -31.89
CA GLU A 378 -11.72 -5.50 -33.30
C GLU A 378 -11.21 -4.27 -34.05
N THR A 379 -11.01 -3.14 -33.36
CA THR A 379 -10.72 -1.84 -34.00
C THR A 379 -9.28 -1.36 -33.88
N LEU A 380 -8.54 -1.86 -32.89
CA LEU A 380 -7.13 -1.55 -32.71
C LEU A 380 -6.30 -2.78 -33.06
N ASP A 381 -5.66 -2.71 -34.23
CA ASP A 381 -4.69 -3.70 -34.65
C ASP A 381 -3.57 -3.82 -33.60
N ASP A 382 -3.12 -5.05 -33.36
CA ASP A 382 -2.05 -5.41 -32.41
C ASP A 382 -2.32 -5.17 -30.91
N LEU A 383 -3.51 -4.70 -30.49
CA LEU A 383 -3.82 -4.56 -29.07
C LEU A 383 -3.81 -5.92 -28.36
N LYS A 384 -2.94 -6.06 -27.34
CA LYS A 384 -2.83 -7.30 -26.56
C LYS A 384 -3.47 -7.15 -25.18
N PRO A 385 -4.01 -8.24 -24.60
CA PRO A 385 -4.64 -8.18 -23.27
C PRO A 385 -3.76 -7.61 -22.14
N HIS A 386 -2.43 -7.81 -22.21
CA HIS A 386 -1.50 -7.30 -21.20
C HIS A 386 -1.26 -5.78 -21.26
N GLU A 387 -1.71 -5.13 -22.33
CA GLU A 387 -1.64 -3.66 -22.50
C GLU A 387 -2.86 -2.96 -21.89
N ILE A 388 -3.83 -3.73 -21.37
CA ILE A 388 -5.07 -3.23 -20.80
C ILE A 388 -4.99 -3.33 -19.27
N VAL A 389 -5.28 -2.22 -18.60
CA VAL A 389 -5.43 -2.16 -17.15
C VAL A 389 -6.86 -1.76 -16.78
N VAL A 390 -7.45 -2.48 -15.84
CA VAL A 390 -8.77 -2.18 -15.27
C VAL A 390 -8.56 -1.93 -13.79
N MET A 391 -8.94 -0.73 -13.32
CA MET A 391 -8.73 -0.30 -11.94
C MET A 391 -10.07 -0.07 -11.25
N SER A 392 -10.17 -0.48 -9.98
CA SER A 392 -11.31 -0.20 -9.12
C SER A 392 -10.81 0.16 -7.72
N PRO A 393 -11.39 1.16 -7.05
CA PRO A 393 -11.02 1.51 -5.67
C PRO A 393 -11.34 0.39 -4.66
N ARG A 394 -12.20 -0.56 -5.03
CA ARG A 394 -12.61 -1.72 -4.22
C ARG A 394 -12.75 -2.94 -5.10
N ILE A 395 -11.62 -3.46 -5.58
CA ILE A 395 -11.57 -4.57 -6.54
C ILE A 395 -12.24 -5.84 -6.01
N GLU A 396 -12.22 -6.05 -4.70
CA GLU A 396 -12.83 -7.19 -4.00
C GLU A 396 -14.34 -7.27 -4.26
N GLU A 397 -15.02 -6.13 -4.40
CA GLU A 397 -16.46 -6.07 -4.69
C GLU A 397 -16.79 -6.50 -6.13
N TYR A 398 -15.79 -6.53 -7.02
CA TYR A 398 -15.93 -6.89 -8.43
C TYR A 398 -15.48 -8.32 -8.74
N VAL A 399 -14.64 -8.94 -7.91
CA VAL A 399 -14.13 -10.31 -8.09
C VAL A 399 -15.19 -11.33 -8.56
N PRO A 400 -16.36 -11.49 -7.90
CA PRO A 400 -17.35 -12.48 -8.33
C PRO A 400 -17.97 -12.15 -9.70
N TYR A 401 -18.11 -10.87 -10.04
CA TYR A 401 -18.67 -10.45 -11.32
C TYR A 401 -17.68 -10.59 -12.46
N VAL A 402 -16.40 -10.31 -12.22
CA VAL A 402 -15.33 -10.56 -13.20
C VAL A 402 -15.25 -12.05 -13.50
N ALA A 403 -15.27 -12.91 -12.48
CA ALA A 403 -15.28 -14.36 -12.69
C ALA A 403 -16.52 -14.84 -13.47
N ALA A 404 -17.69 -14.28 -13.19
CA ALA A 404 -18.92 -14.66 -13.90
C ALA A 404 -18.97 -14.20 -15.37
N VAL A 405 -18.33 -13.07 -15.71
CA VAL A 405 -18.40 -12.46 -17.06
C VAL A 405 -17.21 -12.84 -17.93
N PHE A 406 -16.01 -13.00 -17.34
CA PHE A 406 -14.78 -13.32 -18.06
C PHE A 406 -14.29 -14.76 -17.85
N GLY A 407 -14.82 -15.49 -16.86
CA GLY A 407 -14.30 -16.79 -16.44
C GLY A 407 -14.75 -17.99 -17.28
N ASP A 408 -15.56 -17.78 -18.33
CA ASP A 408 -15.94 -18.85 -19.25
C ASP A 408 -14.78 -19.13 -20.23
N SER A 409 -14.07 -20.23 -20.01
CA SER A 409 -12.94 -20.64 -20.84
C SER A 409 -13.35 -21.24 -22.19
N ASP A 410 -14.61 -21.67 -22.31
CA ASP A 410 -15.14 -22.29 -23.54
C ASP A 410 -15.73 -21.24 -24.49
N ASP A 411 -15.79 -19.97 -24.07
CA ASP A 411 -16.22 -18.84 -24.90
C ASP A 411 -15.15 -18.51 -25.97
N PRO A 412 -15.48 -18.54 -27.28
CA PRO A 412 -14.57 -18.12 -28.35
C PRO A 412 -14.06 -16.67 -28.21
N LEU A 413 -14.81 -15.83 -27.49
CA LEU A 413 -14.50 -14.44 -27.17
C LEU A 413 -13.97 -14.27 -25.74
N SER A 414 -13.34 -15.31 -25.20
CA SER A 414 -12.69 -15.26 -23.89
C SER A 414 -11.49 -14.32 -23.92
N ILE A 415 -11.42 -13.40 -22.95
CA ILE A 415 -10.30 -12.47 -22.78
C ILE A 415 -9.53 -12.90 -21.52
N PRO A 416 -8.25 -13.29 -21.63
CA PRO A 416 -7.43 -13.62 -20.46
C PRO A 416 -7.33 -12.45 -19.48
N TYR A 417 -7.52 -12.71 -18.19
CA TYR A 417 -7.42 -11.70 -17.14
C TYR A 417 -6.69 -12.22 -15.91
N ARG A 418 -6.17 -11.29 -15.11
CA ARG A 418 -5.63 -11.56 -13.78
C ARG A 418 -6.06 -10.45 -12.84
N ILE A 419 -6.66 -10.82 -11.72
CA ILE A 419 -7.00 -9.86 -10.66
C ILE A 419 -5.80 -9.74 -9.72
N SER A 420 -5.34 -8.51 -9.51
CA SER A 420 -4.29 -8.18 -8.55
C SER A 420 -4.88 -7.42 -7.36
N ASP A 421 -4.10 -7.24 -6.30
CA ASP A 421 -4.46 -6.45 -5.11
C ASP A 421 -5.66 -6.95 -4.29
N VAL A 422 -6.00 -8.24 -4.44
CA VAL A 422 -6.99 -8.90 -3.59
C VAL A 422 -6.28 -9.59 -2.43
N ALA A 423 -6.78 -9.41 -1.21
CA ALA A 423 -6.26 -10.08 -0.03
C ALA A 423 -6.16 -11.60 -0.26
N LEU A 424 -5.03 -12.20 0.08
CA LEU A 424 -4.77 -13.64 -0.13
C LEU A 424 -5.85 -14.53 0.52
N ARG A 425 -6.46 -14.05 1.60
CA ARG A 425 -7.59 -14.70 2.27
C ARG A 425 -8.83 -14.82 1.37
N ALA A 426 -9.12 -13.81 0.55
CA ALA A 426 -10.27 -13.82 -0.35
C ALA A 426 -10.06 -14.69 -1.59
N THR A 427 -8.80 -15.02 -1.93
CA THR A 427 -8.45 -15.85 -3.07
C THR A 427 -8.12 -17.31 -2.71
N HIS A 428 -7.75 -17.59 -1.46
CA HIS A 428 -7.29 -18.92 -1.05
C HIS A 428 -8.17 -19.53 0.08
N PRO A 429 -9.03 -20.52 -0.24
CA PRO A 429 -9.97 -21.13 0.72
C PRO A 429 -9.32 -21.61 2.03
N LEU A 430 -8.14 -22.24 1.94
CA LEU A 430 -7.40 -22.69 3.13
C LEU A 430 -7.00 -21.58 4.11
N ILE A 431 -6.71 -20.38 3.61
CA ILE A 431 -6.32 -19.25 4.49
C ILE A 431 -7.56 -18.75 5.24
N ASP A 432 -8.71 -18.69 4.58
CA ASP A 432 -9.97 -18.37 5.25
C ASP A 432 -10.37 -19.46 6.26
N ALA A 433 -10.21 -20.74 5.90
CA ALA A 433 -10.43 -21.86 6.82
C ALA A 433 -9.53 -21.75 8.07
N PHE A 434 -8.25 -21.42 7.90
CA PHE A 434 -7.32 -21.20 9.02
C PHE A 434 -7.76 -20.03 9.93
N ALA A 435 -8.19 -18.91 9.34
CA ALA A 435 -8.71 -17.78 10.12
C ALA A 435 -9.97 -18.15 10.93
N ARG A 436 -10.88 -18.94 10.32
CA ARG A 436 -12.06 -19.47 11.02
C ARG A 436 -11.66 -20.42 12.16
N ILE A 437 -10.62 -21.25 11.99
CA ILE A 437 -10.10 -22.12 13.07
C ILE A 437 -9.61 -21.27 14.25
N LEU A 438 -8.89 -20.18 14.02
CA LEU A 438 -8.47 -19.29 15.11
C LEU A 438 -9.66 -18.67 15.86
N ALA A 439 -10.77 -18.43 15.15
CA ALA A 439 -12.01 -17.92 15.75
C ALA A 439 -12.77 -18.98 16.58
N LEU A 440 -12.36 -20.25 16.56
CA LEU A 440 -12.99 -21.28 17.39
C LEU A 440 -12.92 -21.00 18.89
N GLY A 441 -11.94 -20.21 19.35
CA GLY A 441 -11.85 -19.80 20.75
C GLY A 441 -13.05 -18.97 21.23
N GLU A 442 -13.77 -18.32 20.31
CA GLU A 442 -15.00 -17.56 20.58
C GLU A 442 -16.26 -18.28 20.06
N SER A 443 -16.09 -19.47 19.48
CA SER A 443 -17.16 -20.21 18.83
C SER A 443 -18.09 -20.86 19.85
N ARG A 444 -19.36 -21.02 19.44
CA ARG A 444 -20.34 -21.86 20.14
C ARG A 444 -20.30 -23.32 19.68
N PHE A 445 -19.40 -23.67 18.77
CA PHE A 445 -19.32 -24.96 18.10
C PHE A 445 -20.65 -25.34 17.47
N ALA A 446 -21.24 -24.44 16.67
CA ALA A 446 -22.48 -24.77 15.96
C ALA A 446 -22.24 -25.85 14.90
N VAL A 447 -23.22 -26.72 14.66
CA VAL A 447 -23.12 -27.76 13.61
C VAL A 447 -22.75 -27.17 12.25
N SER A 448 -23.37 -26.06 11.85
CA SER A 448 -23.09 -25.40 10.56
C SER A 448 -21.63 -24.95 10.43
N GLU A 449 -21.01 -24.55 11.53
CA GLU A 449 -19.62 -24.11 11.58
C GLU A 449 -18.66 -25.30 11.43
N ILE A 450 -18.90 -26.38 12.17
CA ILE A 450 -18.09 -27.61 12.07
C ILE A 450 -18.21 -28.26 10.69
N LEU A 451 -19.42 -28.34 10.15
CA LEU A 451 -19.63 -28.80 8.77
C LEU A 451 -18.97 -27.86 7.75
N GLY A 452 -18.89 -26.56 8.04
CA GLY A 452 -18.18 -25.57 7.23
C GLY A 452 -16.67 -25.83 7.17
N PHE A 453 -16.04 -26.30 8.25
CA PHE A 453 -14.64 -26.74 8.24
C PHE A 453 -14.46 -28.04 7.46
N LEU A 454 -15.36 -29.02 7.63
CA LEU A 454 -15.32 -30.29 6.90
C LEU A 454 -15.67 -30.14 5.41
N ALA A 455 -16.24 -29.00 5.00
CA ALA A 455 -16.41 -28.68 3.59
C ALA A 455 -15.08 -28.36 2.89
N GLU A 456 -14.04 -27.95 3.64
CA GLU A 456 -12.70 -27.71 3.10
C GLU A 456 -11.95 -29.03 2.87
N PRO A 457 -11.62 -29.39 1.61
CA PRO A 457 -11.09 -30.72 1.28
C PRO A 457 -9.79 -31.08 2.02
N ALA A 458 -8.91 -30.11 2.30
CA ALA A 458 -7.67 -30.41 3.02
C ALA A 458 -7.91 -30.78 4.49
N ILE A 459 -8.91 -30.15 5.12
CA ILE A 459 -9.30 -30.46 6.51
C ILE A 459 -9.96 -31.84 6.53
N ALA A 460 -10.96 -32.08 5.66
CA ALA A 460 -11.66 -33.37 5.59
C ALA A 460 -10.70 -34.55 5.41
N ARG A 461 -9.78 -34.45 4.43
CA ARG A 461 -8.76 -35.50 4.19
C ARG A 461 -7.85 -35.75 5.38
N ARG A 462 -7.46 -34.71 6.14
CA ARG A 462 -6.57 -34.87 7.30
C ARG A 462 -7.16 -35.77 8.38
N PHE A 463 -8.49 -35.78 8.49
CA PHE A 463 -9.25 -36.57 9.46
C PHE A 463 -9.90 -37.83 8.85
N GLY A 464 -9.72 -38.09 7.55
CA GLY A 464 -10.37 -39.21 6.86
C GLY A 464 -11.89 -39.07 6.75
N LEU A 465 -12.38 -37.82 6.70
CA LEU A 465 -13.80 -37.46 6.69
C LEU A 465 -14.24 -36.87 5.34
N ASP A 466 -13.56 -37.23 4.25
CA ASP A 466 -13.90 -36.84 2.88
C ASP A 466 -14.79 -37.89 2.19
N GLY A 467 -15.34 -37.52 1.02
CA GLY A 467 -16.25 -38.40 0.27
C GLY A 467 -17.50 -38.79 1.05
N GLU A 468 -17.87 -40.07 1.01
CA GLU A 468 -19.07 -40.63 1.64
C GLU A 468 -19.08 -40.45 3.17
N ALA A 469 -17.92 -40.46 3.82
CA ALA A 469 -17.82 -40.28 5.28
C ALA A 469 -18.42 -38.95 5.73
N ARG A 470 -18.32 -37.91 4.90
CA ARG A 470 -18.92 -36.60 5.17
C ARG A 470 -20.45 -36.64 5.13
N ASP A 471 -21.01 -37.43 4.23
CA ASP A 471 -22.46 -37.55 4.08
C ASP A 471 -23.05 -38.37 5.24
N TRP A 472 -22.37 -39.45 5.65
CA TRP A 472 -22.69 -40.18 6.88
C TRP A 472 -22.64 -39.29 8.12
N LEU A 473 -21.59 -38.49 8.29
CA LEU A 473 -21.49 -37.54 9.40
C LEU A 473 -22.65 -36.56 9.42
N ARG A 474 -23.08 -36.05 8.26
CA ARG A 474 -24.22 -35.14 8.18
C ARG A 474 -25.52 -35.82 8.63
N SER A 475 -25.74 -37.08 8.24
CA SER A 475 -26.89 -37.85 8.71
C SER A 475 -26.85 -38.07 10.20
N TRP A 476 -25.75 -38.63 10.72
CA TRP A 476 -25.57 -38.91 12.14
C TRP A 476 -25.71 -37.67 13.02
N ILE A 477 -25.19 -36.52 12.60
CA ILE A 477 -25.37 -35.26 13.32
C ILE A 477 -26.85 -34.84 13.36
N ALA A 478 -27.59 -35.03 12.27
CA ALA A 478 -29.01 -34.73 12.23
C ALA A 478 -29.82 -35.70 13.11
N ASP A 479 -29.53 -37.00 13.04
CA ASP A 479 -30.26 -38.07 13.73
C ASP A 479 -30.03 -38.05 15.25
N THR A 480 -28.82 -37.68 15.68
CA THR A 480 -28.48 -37.52 17.11
C THR A 480 -28.98 -36.22 17.71
N GLY A 481 -29.45 -35.28 16.88
CA GLY A 481 -30.00 -34.01 17.32
C GLY A 481 -28.96 -33.00 17.82
N ILE A 482 -27.68 -33.15 17.45
CA ILE A 482 -26.63 -32.18 17.82
C ILE A 482 -26.98 -30.81 17.24
N ARG A 483 -26.80 -29.74 18.02
CA ARG A 483 -27.03 -28.35 17.60
C ARG A 483 -25.80 -27.48 17.80
N TRP A 484 -25.30 -27.40 19.03
CA TRP A 484 -24.15 -26.58 19.41
C TRP A 484 -23.66 -26.88 20.83
N GLY A 485 -22.45 -26.42 21.16
CA GLY A 485 -21.85 -26.55 22.49
C GLY A 485 -21.19 -27.90 22.69
N LEU A 486 -20.03 -27.92 23.32
CA LEU A 486 -19.26 -29.15 23.54
C LEU A 486 -19.97 -30.07 24.54
N ASP A 487 -20.41 -29.52 25.66
CA ASP A 487 -21.13 -30.18 26.76
C ASP A 487 -21.93 -29.14 27.57
N ALA A 488 -22.60 -29.58 28.64
CA ALA A 488 -23.36 -28.71 29.54
C ALA A 488 -22.50 -27.62 30.22
N ASP A 489 -21.30 -27.99 30.72
CA ASP A 489 -20.36 -27.06 31.37
C ASP A 489 -19.94 -25.94 30.42
N PHE A 490 -19.64 -26.28 29.16
CA PHE A 490 -19.30 -25.32 28.12
C PHE A 490 -20.44 -24.34 27.85
N ARG A 491 -21.69 -24.81 27.83
CA ARG A 491 -22.86 -23.94 27.66
C ARG A 491 -23.04 -22.99 28.85
N ALA A 492 -22.86 -23.49 30.07
CA ALA A 492 -22.92 -22.69 31.29
C ALA A 492 -21.83 -21.60 31.30
N ALA A 493 -20.60 -21.93 30.88
CA ALA A 493 -19.50 -20.97 30.76
C ALA A 493 -19.78 -19.84 29.75
N LEU A 494 -20.63 -20.10 28.75
CA LEU A 494 -21.11 -19.11 27.79
C LEU A 494 -22.39 -18.36 28.23
N GLY A 495 -22.84 -18.58 29.47
CA GLY A 495 -24.04 -17.94 30.04
C GLY A 495 -25.36 -18.52 29.55
N ALA A 496 -25.36 -19.71 28.96
CA ALA A 496 -26.57 -20.46 28.62
C ALA A 496 -26.96 -21.42 29.76
N ALA A 497 -28.11 -22.08 29.62
CA ALA A 497 -28.54 -23.11 30.57
C ALA A 497 -27.59 -24.33 30.50
N GLU A 498 -27.26 -24.88 31.67
CA GLU A 498 -26.45 -26.09 31.86
C GLU A 498 -27.25 -27.34 31.49
N ILE A 499 -27.48 -27.50 30.19
CA ILE A 499 -28.30 -28.56 29.60
C ILE A 499 -27.43 -29.29 28.58
N ASP A 500 -27.24 -30.59 28.75
CA ASP A 500 -26.38 -31.39 27.89
C ASP A 500 -27.09 -31.83 26.60
N GLU A 501 -28.42 -31.91 26.61
CA GLU A 501 -29.19 -32.29 25.43
C GLU A 501 -28.84 -31.39 24.25
N THR A 502 -28.60 -32.00 23.08
CA THR A 502 -28.19 -31.34 21.82
C THR A 502 -26.76 -30.78 21.79
N THR A 503 -25.90 -31.10 22.76
CA THR A 503 -24.45 -30.84 22.70
C THR A 503 -23.74 -31.85 21.80
N TRP A 504 -22.46 -31.59 21.47
CA TRP A 504 -21.61 -32.55 20.77
C TRP A 504 -21.35 -33.80 21.60
N ARG A 505 -21.06 -33.66 22.90
CA ARG A 505 -20.88 -34.80 23.82
C ARG A 505 -22.12 -35.67 23.84
N PHE A 506 -23.30 -35.08 24.05
CA PHE A 506 -24.55 -35.83 24.05
C PHE A 506 -24.78 -36.61 22.75
N GLY A 507 -24.55 -35.98 21.60
CA GLY A 507 -24.70 -36.67 20.32
C GLY A 507 -23.67 -37.77 20.11
N PHE A 508 -22.42 -37.58 20.53
CA PHE A 508 -21.40 -38.64 20.49
C PHE A 508 -21.74 -39.79 21.43
N ASP A 509 -22.26 -39.53 22.63
CA ASP A 509 -22.71 -40.56 23.55
C ASP A 509 -23.83 -41.40 22.92
N ARG A 510 -24.78 -40.77 22.22
CA ARG A 510 -25.82 -41.48 21.46
C ARG A 510 -25.24 -42.36 20.35
N LEU A 511 -24.26 -41.87 19.58
CA LEU A 511 -23.61 -42.65 18.51
C LEU A 511 -22.83 -43.84 19.08
N LEU A 512 -22.04 -43.62 20.13
CA LEU A 512 -21.24 -44.66 20.76
C LEU A 512 -22.11 -45.73 21.45
N LEU A 513 -23.21 -45.31 22.07
CA LEU A 513 -24.21 -46.24 22.62
C LEU A 513 -24.90 -47.03 21.51
N GLY A 514 -25.26 -46.38 20.39
CA GLY A 514 -25.80 -47.05 19.21
C GLY A 514 -24.85 -48.11 18.66
N TYR A 515 -23.56 -47.78 18.57
CA TYR A 515 -22.53 -48.73 18.15
C TYR A 515 -22.37 -49.92 19.12
N ALA A 516 -22.45 -49.67 20.43
CA ALA A 516 -22.21 -50.70 21.45
C ALA A 516 -23.43 -51.62 21.70
N LEU A 517 -24.65 -51.07 21.63
CA LEU A 517 -25.90 -51.76 21.94
C LEU A 517 -26.67 -52.21 20.69
N GLY A 518 -26.29 -51.74 19.50
CA GLY A 518 -27.06 -51.93 18.26
C GLY A 518 -28.35 -51.12 18.28
N ASP A 519 -29.30 -51.51 17.43
CA ASP A 519 -30.62 -50.86 17.33
C ASP A 519 -31.58 -51.22 18.49
N ASP A 520 -31.09 -51.88 19.55
CA ASP A 520 -31.90 -52.19 20.74
C ASP A 520 -32.21 -50.89 21.53
N ALA A 521 -33.48 -50.52 21.54
CA ALA A 521 -33.99 -49.25 22.09
C ALA A 521 -34.06 -49.22 23.63
N VAL A 522 -32.99 -49.61 24.33
CA VAL A 522 -32.89 -49.48 25.79
C VAL A 522 -32.15 -48.18 26.12
N MET A 523 -32.87 -47.22 26.70
CA MET A 523 -32.28 -45.99 27.23
C MET A 523 -31.28 -46.36 28.34
N LEU A 524 -30.06 -45.84 28.25
CA LEU A 524 -28.99 -46.04 29.22
C LEU A 524 -28.51 -44.68 29.73
N ALA A 525 -28.51 -44.49 31.05
CA ALA A 525 -28.08 -43.24 31.69
C ALA A 525 -28.74 -41.98 31.07
N ASP A 526 -30.07 -42.03 30.89
CA ASP A 526 -30.89 -40.96 30.28
C ASP A 526 -30.58 -40.62 28.81
N VAL A 527 -29.77 -41.45 28.13
CA VAL A 527 -29.42 -41.29 26.72
C VAL A 527 -30.05 -42.41 25.88
N VAL A 528 -30.67 -42.03 24.76
CA VAL A 528 -31.24 -42.98 23.79
C VAL A 528 -30.20 -43.27 22.69
N PRO A 529 -29.81 -44.54 22.47
CA PRO A 529 -28.87 -44.90 21.40
C PRO A 529 -29.31 -44.39 20.02
N ALA A 530 -28.35 -43.98 19.19
CA ALA A 530 -28.61 -43.65 17.79
C ALA A 530 -28.68 -44.95 16.96
N THR A 531 -29.67 -45.05 16.08
CA THR A 531 -29.85 -46.22 15.21
C THR A 531 -28.96 -46.16 13.97
N ASN A 532 -28.71 -47.30 13.33
CA ASN A 532 -27.89 -47.42 12.12
C ASN A 532 -26.43 -46.92 12.26
N VAL A 533 -25.85 -47.04 13.45
CA VAL A 533 -24.42 -46.77 13.72
C VAL A 533 -23.66 -48.10 13.87
N GLU A 534 -24.00 -49.08 13.03
CA GLU A 534 -23.33 -50.38 13.01
C GLU A 534 -22.09 -50.33 12.12
N GLY A 535 -21.04 -51.09 12.49
CA GLY A 535 -19.77 -51.10 11.76
C GLY A 535 -19.91 -51.62 10.32
N SER A 536 -18.89 -51.35 9.49
CA SER A 536 -18.83 -51.90 8.12
C SER A 536 -18.95 -53.43 8.18
N PRO A 537 -19.80 -54.06 7.34
CA PRO A 537 -19.81 -55.52 7.22
C PRO A 537 -18.43 -55.95 6.71
N ALA A 538 -17.64 -56.55 7.60
CA ALA A 538 -16.29 -57.01 7.33
C ALA A 538 -16.24 -58.09 6.24
#